data_AF-A0A8H6ZT90-F1
#
_entry.id   AF-A0A8H6ZT90-F1
#
_cell.length_a   1.000
_cell.length_b   1.000
_cell.length_c   1.000
_cell.angle_alpha   90.00
_cell.angle_beta   90.00
_cell.angle_gamma   90.00
#
_symmetry.space_group_name_H-M   'P 1'
#
loop_
_entity.id
_entity.type
_entity.pdbx_description
1 polymer ?
#
loop_
_entity_poly.entity_id
_entity_poly.type
_entity_poly.pdbx_seq_one_letter_code
_entity_poly.pdbx_strand_id
1 'polypeptide(L)'
;MPASRKRDGSQDTSKMEDLYAEGCRRLAAMAAAGQKLNYTEVYNDLKKLPHGKHISYDTLRRRHLGQSHTYRGSHGHQQLLSDAQEQVLIDWINLFAECGDPVGRQEILVMAGKICGRQPSASWIPLFLRRHPDIKLSRPSGLDPKRAQAFNRPTGEIL
;
A
#
# COMPACT_ATOMS: atom_id res chain seq x y z
N MET A 1 9.62 19.14 -24.63
CA MET A 1 9.37 18.33 -23.41
C MET A 1 7.87 18.34 -23.10
N PRO A 2 7.05 17.35 -23.50
CA PRO A 2 5.64 17.34 -23.14
C PRO A 2 5.39 16.61 -21.81
N ALA A 3 4.44 17.15 -21.07
CA ALA A 3 4.15 16.86 -19.66
C ALA A 3 3.63 15.44 -19.40
N SER A 4 4.19 14.77 -18.39
CA SER A 4 3.59 13.58 -17.78
C SER A 4 2.36 13.98 -16.95
N ARG A 5 1.18 13.90 -17.56
CA ARG A 5 -0.12 14.05 -16.87
C ARG A 5 -0.86 12.71 -16.91
N LYS A 6 -0.60 11.85 -15.93
CA LYS A 6 -1.46 10.71 -15.57
C LYS A 6 -1.63 10.67 -14.03
N ARG A 7 -2.33 11.66 -13.47
CA ARG A 7 -2.66 11.71 -12.02
C ARG A 7 -4.15 11.68 -11.69
N ASP A 8 -5.02 11.69 -12.70
CA ASP A 8 -6.47 11.93 -12.49
C ASP A 8 -7.24 10.67 -12.08
N GLY A 9 -7.05 9.55 -12.79
CA GLY A 9 -7.83 8.33 -12.55
C GLY A 9 -7.64 7.65 -11.18
N SER A 10 -6.53 7.89 -10.49
CA SER A 10 -6.27 7.29 -9.17
C SER A 10 -6.95 8.05 -8.03
N GLN A 11 -7.21 9.35 -8.18
CA GLN A 11 -7.90 10.14 -7.15
C GLN A 11 -9.42 9.95 -7.23
N ASP A 12 -9.96 9.84 -8.45
CA ASP A 12 -11.40 9.66 -8.67
C ASP A 12 -11.90 8.30 -8.14
N THR A 13 -11.11 7.23 -8.35
CA THR A 13 -11.40 5.90 -7.80
C THR A 13 -11.37 5.88 -6.26
N SER A 14 -10.41 6.56 -5.61
CA SER A 14 -10.35 6.64 -4.15
C SER A 14 -11.58 7.35 -3.57
N LYS A 15 -12.03 8.45 -4.18
CA LYS A 15 -13.21 9.19 -3.72
C LYS A 15 -14.51 8.40 -3.89
N MET A 16 -14.61 7.59 -4.94
CA MET A 16 -15.74 6.68 -5.12
C MET A 16 -15.78 5.59 -4.02
N GLU A 17 -14.62 5.05 -3.64
CA GLU A 17 -14.52 4.08 -2.55
C GLU A 17 -15.00 4.67 -1.22
N ASP A 18 -14.65 5.93 -0.94
CA ASP A 18 -15.10 6.63 0.28
C ASP A 18 -16.63 6.76 0.33
N LEU A 19 -17.28 7.03 -0.81
CA LEU A 19 -18.73 7.12 -0.90
C LEU A 19 -19.41 5.74 -0.70
N TYR A 20 -18.82 4.66 -1.23
CA TYR A 20 -19.32 3.31 -0.94
C TYR A 20 -19.16 2.94 0.54
N ALA A 21 -18.03 3.30 1.15
CA ALA A 21 -17.80 3.07 2.58
C ALA A 21 -18.83 3.83 3.44
N GLU A 22 -19.09 5.09 3.10
CA GLU A 22 -20.12 5.90 3.76
C GLU A 22 -21.52 5.29 3.62
N GLY A 23 -21.89 4.84 2.41
CA GLY A 23 -23.16 4.15 2.21
C GLY A 23 -23.31 2.88 3.04
N CYS A 24 -22.26 2.06 3.11
CA CYS A 24 -22.24 0.86 3.94
C CYS A 24 -22.39 1.19 5.43
N ARG A 25 -21.74 2.25 5.92
CA ARG A 25 -21.89 2.72 7.32
C ARG A 25 -23.32 3.12 7.64
N ARG A 26 -23.98 3.88 6.75
CA ARG A 26 -25.38 4.30 6.94
C ARG A 26 -26.33 3.11 7.01
N LEU A 27 -26.17 2.15 6.10
CA LEU A 27 -26.98 0.93 6.07
C LEU A 27 -26.74 0.06 7.31
N ALA A 28 -25.49 -0.07 7.76
CA ALA A 28 -25.15 -0.78 8.99
C ALA A 28 -25.75 -0.08 10.23
N ALA A 29 -25.75 1.25 10.28
CA ALA A 29 -26.38 2.01 11.36
C ALA A 29 -27.89 1.83 11.40
N MET A 30 -28.56 1.83 10.23
CA MET A 30 -29.99 1.52 10.12
C MET A 30 -30.31 0.11 10.62
N ALA A 31 -29.51 -0.89 10.24
CA ALA A 31 -29.66 -2.26 10.71
C ALA A 31 -29.47 -2.35 12.24
N ALA A 32 -28.44 -1.69 12.78
CA ALA A 32 -28.19 -1.66 14.23
C ALA A 32 -29.31 -0.96 15.01
N ALA A 33 -29.95 0.05 14.42
CA ALA A 33 -31.11 0.72 14.99
C ALA A 33 -32.43 -0.08 14.83
N GLY A 34 -32.40 -1.28 14.24
CA GLY A 34 -33.58 -2.11 13.97
C GLY A 34 -34.51 -1.53 12.90
N GLN A 35 -34.03 -0.55 12.12
CA GLN A 35 -34.79 0.09 11.05
C GLN A 35 -34.78 -0.75 9.77
N LYS A 36 -35.82 -0.61 8.95
CA LYS A 36 -35.87 -1.23 7.62
C LYS A 36 -34.76 -0.65 6.74
N LEU A 37 -33.91 -1.52 6.20
CA LEU A 37 -32.86 -1.13 5.26
C LEU A 37 -33.45 -0.47 4.01
N ASN A 38 -33.01 0.76 3.73
CA ASN A 38 -33.42 1.52 2.55
C ASN A 38 -32.21 1.82 1.64
N TYR A 39 -31.87 0.87 0.77
CA TYR A 39 -30.77 1.03 -0.18
C TYR A 39 -30.99 2.16 -1.18
N THR A 40 -32.24 2.35 -1.63
CA THR A 40 -32.60 3.31 -2.68
C THR A 40 -32.37 4.74 -2.20
N GLU A 41 -32.79 5.05 -0.97
CA GLU A 41 -32.59 6.37 -0.37
C GLU A 41 -31.11 6.69 -0.19
N VAL A 42 -30.36 5.78 0.45
CA VAL A 42 -28.91 5.94 0.65
C VAL A 42 -28.20 6.14 -0.69
N TYR A 43 -28.52 5.32 -1.69
CA TYR A 43 -27.94 5.46 -3.03
C TYR A 43 -28.25 6.82 -3.67
N ASN A 44 -29.51 7.26 -3.62
CA ASN A 44 -29.92 8.55 -4.20
C ASN A 44 -29.22 9.73 -3.53
N ASP A 45 -28.99 9.67 -2.23
CA ASP A 45 -28.26 10.72 -1.52
C ASP A 45 -26.77 10.72 -1.87
N LEU A 46 -26.14 9.56 -1.93
CA LEU A 46 -24.75 9.45 -2.36
C LEU A 46 -24.55 9.94 -3.79
N LYS A 47 -25.52 9.71 -4.68
CA LYS A 47 -25.47 10.15 -6.08
C LYS A 47 -25.46 11.68 -6.23
N LYS A 48 -26.03 12.42 -5.27
CA LYS A 48 -26.05 13.90 -5.26
C LYS A 48 -24.71 14.50 -4.80
N LEU A 49 -23.86 13.72 -4.14
CA LEU A 49 -22.56 14.18 -3.64
C LEU A 49 -21.55 14.37 -4.78
N PRO A 50 -20.49 15.17 -4.58
CA PRO A 50 -19.38 15.25 -5.51
C PRO A 50 -18.83 13.85 -5.83
N HIS A 51 -18.57 13.55 -7.10
CA HIS A 51 -18.15 12.23 -7.60
C HIS A 51 -19.20 11.11 -7.47
N GLY A 52 -20.39 11.40 -6.90
CA GLY A 52 -21.49 10.45 -6.72
C GLY A 52 -22.14 9.97 -8.02
N LYS A 53 -21.98 10.72 -9.12
CA LYS A 53 -22.53 10.37 -10.45
C LYS A 53 -22.07 9.00 -10.97
N HIS A 54 -20.95 8.48 -10.47
CA HIS A 54 -20.35 7.21 -10.89
C HIS A 54 -20.66 6.04 -9.94
N ILE A 55 -21.41 6.27 -8.87
CA ILE A 55 -21.80 5.21 -7.93
C ILE A 55 -22.86 4.32 -8.57
N SER A 56 -22.74 3.01 -8.34
CA SER A 56 -23.72 2.01 -8.74
C SER A 56 -24.48 1.49 -7.53
N TYR A 57 -25.80 1.39 -7.67
CA TYR A 57 -26.69 0.80 -6.67
C TYR A 57 -26.30 -0.64 -6.35
N ASP A 58 -26.06 -1.47 -7.37
CA ASP A 58 -25.72 -2.87 -7.20
C ASP A 58 -24.40 -3.06 -6.47
N THR A 59 -23.42 -2.19 -6.76
CA THR A 59 -22.12 -2.20 -6.08
C THR A 59 -22.27 -1.84 -4.60
N LEU A 60 -23.06 -0.81 -4.28
CA LEU A 60 -23.35 -0.45 -2.89
C LEU A 60 -24.01 -1.62 -2.14
N ARG A 61 -25.04 -2.24 -2.74
CA ARG A 61 -25.74 -3.38 -2.13
C ARG A 61 -24.82 -4.57 -1.91
N ARG A 62 -24.05 -4.97 -2.93
CA ARG A 62 -23.10 -6.09 -2.84
C ARG A 62 -22.03 -5.84 -1.78
N ARG A 63 -21.51 -4.61 -1.68
CA ARG A 63 -20.53 -4.24 -0.64
C ARG A 63 -21.11 -4.33 0.76
N HIS A 64 -22.30 -3.78 0.99
CA HIS A 64 -22.96 -3.88 2.28
C HIS A 64 -23.22 -5.34 2.70
N LEU A 65 -23.58 -6.19 1.74
CA LEU A 65 -23.76 -7.64 1.97
C LEU A 65 -22.45 -8.45 2.03
N GLY A 66 -21.28 -7.80 1.92
CA GLY A 66 -19.98 -8.48 1.92
C GLY A 66 -19.70 -9.34 0.69
N GLN A 67 -20.47 -9.18 -0.39
CA GLN A 67 -20.38 -9.99 -1.62
C GLN A 67 -19.33 -9.48 -2.61
N SER A 68 -18.78 -8.28 -2.38
CA SER A 68 -17.78 -7.69 -3.26
C SER A 68 -16.70 -6.97 -2.46
N HIS A 69 -15.44 -7.17 -2.84
CA HIS A 69 -14.29 -6.50 -2.25
C HIS A 69 -14.15 -5.06 -2.75
N THR A 70 -13.52 -4.21 -1.94
CA THR A 70 -13.10 -2.86 -2.34
C THR A 70 -12.13 -2.94 -3.52
N TYR A 71 -12.00 -1.87 -4.31
CA TYR A 71 -11.04 -1.85 -5.43
C TYR A 71 -9.60 -2.15 -4.97
N ARG A 72 -9.23 -1.75 -3.75
CA ARG A 72 -7.94 -2.11 -3.15
C ARG A 72 -7.86 -3.59 -2.77
N GLY A 73 -8.91 -4.15 -2.19
CA GLY A 73 -8.98 -5.57 -1.81
C GLY A 73 -9.11 -6.52 -3.00
N SER A 74 -9.73 -6.09 -4.10
CA SER A 74 -9.93 -6.93 -5.29
C SER A 74 -8.63 -7.23 -6.02
N HIS A 75 -7.58 -6.42 -5.89
CA HIS A 75 -6.27 -6.72 -6.49
C HIS A 75 -5.41 -7.63 -5.61
N GLY A 76 -5.83 -7.94 -4.38
CA GLY A 76 -5.10 -8.81 -3.45
C GLY A 76 -4.77 -10.18 -4.07
N HIS A 77 -5.72 -10.80 -4.78
CA HIS A 77 -5.50 -12.08 -5.45
C HIS A 77 -4.50 -12.02 -6.63
N GLN A 78 -4.26 -10.83 -7.18
CA GLN A 78 -3.29 -10.62 -8.27
C GLN A 78 -1.91 -10.23 -7.75
N GLN A 79 -1.80 -9.88 -6.46
CA GLN A 79 -0.53 -9.54 -5.86
C GLN A 79 0.36 -10.78 -5.72
N LEU A 80 1.66 -10.56 -5.76
CA LEU A 80 2.63 -11.63 -5.63
C LEU A 80 2.62 -12.24 -4.22
N LEU A 81 2.48 -11.37 -3.22
CA LEU A 81 2.41 -11.69 -1.80
C LEU A 81 0.99 -11.40 -1.32
N SER A 82 0.48 -12.24 -0.42
CA SER A 82 -0.69 -11.90 0.39
C SER A 82 -0.34 -10.79 1.39
N ASP A 83 -1.35 -10.11 1.95
CA ASP A 83 -1.13 -9.06 2.95
C ASP A 83 -0.29 -9.55 4.13
N ALA A 84 -0.51 -10.79 4.58
CA ALA A 84 0.28 -11.40 5.66
C ALA A 84 1.73 -11.66 5.25
N GLN A 85 1.96 -12.14 4.02
CA GLN A 85 3.31 -12.35 3.48
C GLN A 85 4.05 -11.03 3.26
N GLU A 86 3.34 -10.00 2.82
CA GLU A 86 3.88 -8.66 2.63
C GLU A 86 4.26 -8.06 4.00
N GLN A 87 3.45 -8.27 5.05
CA GLN A 87 3.80 -7.85 6.41
C GLN A 87 5.09 -8.51 6.92
N VAL A 88 5.25 -9.83 6.72
CA VAL A 88 6.48 -10.54 7.10
C VAL A 88 7.71 -9.95 6.41
N LEU A 89 7.59 -9.57 5.14
CA LEU A 89 8.68 -8.92 4.41
C LEU A 89 9.00 -7.53 4.99
N ILE A 90 7.98 -6.76 5.37
CA ILE A 90 8.15 -5.43 5.98
C ILE A 90 8.83 -5.55 7.34
N ASP A 91 8.38 -6.46 8.19
CA ASP A 91 8.97 -6.70 9.51
C ASP A 91 10.44 -7.08 9.39
N TRP A 92 10.78 -7.93 8.41
CA TRP A 92 12.15 -8.27 8.08
C TRP A 92 12.97 -7.06 7.63
N ILE A 93 12.43 -6.21 6.74
CA ILE A 93 13.11 -4.97 6.30
C ILE A 93 13.38 -4.05 7.51
N ASN A 94 12.39 -3.88 8.38
CA ASN A 94 12.48 -3.00 9.54
C ASN A 94 13.51 -3.51 10.55
N LEU A 95 13.54 -4.81 10.83
CA LEU A 95 14.55 -5.41 11.71
C LEU A 95 15.98 -5.07 11.28
N PHE A 96 16.26 -5.19 9.97
CA PHE A 96 17.58 -4.89 9.40
C PHE A 96 17.90 -3.39 9.42
N ALA A 97 16.92 -2.55 9.13
CA ALA A 97 17.07 -1.10 9.26
C ALA A 97 17.36 -0.67 10.70
N GLU A 98 16.69 -1.27 11.69
CA GLU A 98 16.91 -1.02 13.12
C GLU A 98 18.30 -1.48 13.59
N CYS A 99 18.81 -2.55 12.99
CA CYS A 99 20.17 -3.04 13.23
C CYS A 99 21.25 -2.20 12.53
N GLY A 100 20.87 -1.16 11.77
CA GLY A 100 21.79 -0.30 11.03
C GLY A 100 22.38 -0.94 9.77
N ASP A 101 21.79 -2.05 9.29
CA ASP A 101 22.19 -2.76 8.08
C ASP A 101 21.01 -2.82 7.09
N PRO A 102 20.61 -1.68 6.50
CA PRO A 102 19.42 -1.60 5.66
C PRO A 102 19.59 -2.42 4.38
N VAL A 103 18.55 -3.20 4.05
CA VAL A 103 18.55 -4.09 2.90
C VAL A 103 18.37 -3.36 1.56
N GLY A 104 19.04 -3.87 0.54
CA GLY A 104 18.99 -3.40 -0.84
C GLY A 104 17.86 -4.02 -1.67
N ARG A 105 17.65 -3.48 -2.87
CA ARG A 105 16.60 -3.93 -3.81
C ARG A 105 16.65 -5.43 -4.11
N GLN A 106 17.86 -5.94 -4.33
CA GLN A 106 18.06 -7.34 -4.72
C GLN A 106 17.73 -8.27 -3.55
N GLU A 107 18.07 -7.88 -2.33
CA GLU A 107 17.79 -8.66 -1.13
C GLU A 107 16.29 -8.73 -0.85
N ILE A 108 15.58 -7.61 -1.05
CA ILE A 108 14.11 -7.59 -0.98
C ILE A 108 13.49 -8.53 -2.02
N LEU A 109 13.99 -8.54 -3.26
CA LEU A 109 13.50 -9.46 -4.31
C LEU A 109 13.75 -10.92 -3.94
N VAL A 110 14.94 -11.24 -3.43
CA VAL A 110 15.29 -12.61 -2.99
C VAL A 110 14.40 -13.03 -1.83
N MET A 111 14.19 -12.17 -0.84
CA MET A 111 13.34 -12.50 0.31
C MET A 111 11.88 -12.65 -0.08
N ALA A 112 11.34 -11.75 -0.91
CA ALA A 112 10.00 -11.88 -1.46
C ALA A 112 9.84 -13.19 -2.23
N GLY A 113 10.86 -13.60 -3.00
CA GLY A 113 10.87 -14.87 -3.71
C GLY A 113 10.86 -16.09 -2.78
N LYS A 114 11.61 -16.04 -1.68
CA LYS A 114 11.57 -17.09 -0.64
C LYS A 114 10.19 -17.20 0.02
N ILE A 115 9.54 -16.08 0.31
CA ILE A 115 8.23 -16.05 0.95
C ILE A 115 7.12 -16.61 0.04
N CYS A 116 7.12 -16.25 -1.26
CA CYS A 116 6.07 -16.69 -2.19
C CYS A 116 6.41 -17.94 -3.02
N GLY A 117 7.62 -18.49 -2.88
CA GLY A 117 8.07 -19.67 -3.63
C GLY A 117 8.32 -19.44 -5.12
N ARG A 118 8.32 -18.20 -5.60
CA ARG A 118 8.57 -17.84 -7.01
C ARG A 118 9.33 -16.53 -7.12
N GLN A 119 10.19 -16.39 -8.14
CA GLN A 119 11.01 -15.19 -8.27
C GLN A 119 10.17 -13.98 -8.75
N PRO A 120 10.11 -12.86 -7.99
CA PRO A 120 9.49 -11.64 -8.46
C PRO A 120 10.27 -11.02 -9.64
N SER A 121 9.57 -10.34 -10.54
CA SER A 121 10.22 -9.50 -11.55
C SER A 121 10.85 -8.25 -10.92
N ALA A 122 11.87 -7.69 -11.57
CA ALA A 122 12.48 -6.43 -11.11
C ALA A 122 11.48 -5.26 -11.07
N SER A 123 10.44 -5.30 -11.90
CA SER A 123 9.35 -4.32 -11.92
C SER A 123 8.42 -4.39 -10.70
N TRP A 124 8.50 -5.45 -9.90
CA TRP A 124 7.68 -5.61 -8.69
C TRP A 124 8.10 -4.65 -7.57
N ILE A 125 9.41 -4.39 -7.41
CA ILE A 125 9.93 -3.50 -6.34
C ILE A 125 9.32 -2.09 -6.39
N PRO A 126 9.30 -1.39 -7.54
CA PRO A 126 8.63 -0.09 -7.62
C PRO A 126 7.15 -0.13 -7.20
N LEU A 127 6.44 -1.23 -7.48
CA LEU A 127 5.05 -1.39 -7.08
C LEU A 127 4.90 -1.64 -5.58
N PHE A 128 5.78 -2.46 -5.00
CA PHE A 128 5.88 -2.68 -3.56
C PHE A 128 6.13 -1.38 -2.79
N LEU A 129 7.16 -0.61 -3.19
CA LEU A 129 7.47 0.67 -2.54
C LEU A 129 6.37 1.73 -2.72
N ARG A 130 5.57 1.62 -3.79
CA ARG A 130 4.40 2.50 -3.97
C ARG A 130 3.27 2.16 -3.00
N ARG A 131 3.15 0.89 -2.57
CA ARG A 131 2.20 0.47 -1.55
C ARG A 131 2.68 0.82 -0.14
N HIS A 132 4.01 0.85 0.08
CA HIS A 132 4.67 1.11 1.37
C HIS A 132 5.57 2.35 1.29
N PRO A 133 4.99 3.57 1.30
CA PRO A 133 5.74 4.82 1.13
C PRO A 133 6.65 5.19 2.32
N ASP A 134 6.45 4.52 3.45
CA ASP A 134 7.28 4.55 4.65
C ASP A 134 8.65 3.90 4.41
N ILE A 135 8.71 2.87 3.57
CA ILE A 135 9.96 2.21 3.20
C ILE A 135 10.68 3.01 2.12
N LYS A 136 11.85 3.53 2.45
CA LYS A 136 12.68 4.32 1.54
C LYS A 136 13.99 3.60 1.22
N LEU A 137 14.25 3.43 -0.07
CA LEU A 137 15.56 3.04 -0.56
C LEU A 137 16.43 4.28 -0.73
N SER A 138 17.39 4.47 0.15
CA SER A 138 18.43 5.48 0.01
C SER A 138 19.78 4.82 -0.23
N ARG A 139 20.68 5.53 -0.91
CA ARG A 139 22.10 5.17 -0.85
C ARG A 139 22.60 5.58 0.54
N PRO A 140 23.40 4.75 1.22
CA PRO A 140 24.09 5.20 2.43
C PRO A 140 24.93 6.42 2.06
N SER A 141 24.78 7.52 2.80
CA SER A 141 25.70 8.66 2.69
C SER A 141 27.05 8.27 3.30
N GLY A 142 28.12 8.90 2.83
CA GLY A 142 29.43 8.71 3.43
C GLY A 142 29.38 8.90 4.95
N LEU A 143 30.15 8.10 5.67
CA LEU A 143 30.38 8.29 7.10
C LEU A 143 30.89 9.72 7.34
N ASP A 144 30.53 10.30 8.48
CA ASP A 144 31.15 11.54 8.93
C ASP A 144 32.68 11.41 8.86
N PRO A 145 33.42 12.37 8.30
CA PRO A 145 34.86 12.23 8.08
C PRO A 145 35.65 11.87 9.33
N LYS A 146 35.25 12.34 10.52
CA LYS A 146 35.92 11.98 11.78
C LYS A 146 35.64 10.53 12.15
N ARG A 147 34.40 10.06 11.95
CA ARG A 147 34.04 8.64 12.13
C ARG A 147 34.76 7.74 11.11
N ALA A 148 34.89 8.19 9.87
CA ALA A 148 35.63 7.46 8.84
C ALA A 148 37.11 7.33 9.21
N GLN A 149 37.73 8.40 9.75
CA GLN A 149 39.12 8.37 10.21
C GLN A 149 39.38 7.40 11.35
N ALA A 150 38.40 7.14 12.23
CA ALA A 150 38.53 6.14 13.30
C ALA A 150 38.68 4.69 12.78
N PHE A 151 38.27 4.41 11.54
CA PHE A 151 38.49 3.12 10.88
C PHE A 151 39.83 3.03 10.14
N ASN A 152 40.55 4.14 9.98
CA ASN A 152 41.88 4.10 9.41
C ASN A 152 42.82 3.41 10.39
N ARG A 153 43.54 2.37 9.96
CA ARG A 153 44.59 1.77 10.80
C ARG A 153 45.66 2.84 11.04
N PRO A 154 46.16 3.00 12.28
CA PRO A 154 47.34 3.82 12.50
C PRO A 154 48.47 3.19 11.68
N THR A 155 48.98 3.93 10.70
CA THR A 155 50.20 3.58 9.98
C THR A 155 51.33 3.66 10.99
N GLY A 156 51.59 2.54 11.68
CA GLY A 156 52.74 2.43 12.55
C GLY A 156 53.99 2.57 11.70
N GLU A 157 54.75 3.63 11.95
CA GLU A 157 56.16 3.69 11.61
C GLU A 157 56.82 2.46 12.23
N ILE A 158 57.24 1.53 11.37
CA ILE A 158 58.16 0.47 11.75
C ILE A 158 59.49 1.19 11.99
N LEU A 159 59.87 1.35 13.26
CA LEU A 159 61.20 1.78 13.68
C LEU A 159 62.26 0.75 13.28
#